data_AF-A0A842EYU0-F1
#
_entry.id   AF-A0A842EYU0-F1
#
_cell.length_a   1.000
_cell.length_b   1.000
_cell.length_c   1.000
_cell.angle_alpha   90.00
_cell.angle_beta   90.00
_cell.angle_gamma   90.00
#
_symmetry.space_group_name_H-M   'P 1'
#
loop_
_entity.id
_entity.type
_entity.pdbx_description
1 polymer ?
#
loop_
_entity_poly.entity_id
_entity_poly.type
_entity_poly.pdbx_seq_one_letter_code
_entity_poly.pdbx_strand_id
1 'polypeptide(L)'
;MKEMDLFELADNPVENDPNIFQKARCGICKKRIATLLCDFVIEYRRPVFYKSHKDFTSQELRGTCDLPMCEECTQKHNGIYDFCPHHQQYISKIQPTKEMKKSINAYAVKELFK
;
A
#
# COMPACT_ATOMS: atom_id res chain seq x y z
N MET A 1 18.19 14.13 44.81
CA MET A 1 18.01 13.30 43.60
C MET A 1 16.96 12.27 43.95
N LYS A 2 15.73 12.43 43.47
CA LYS A 2 14.70 11.40 43.63
C LYS A 2 14.77 10.53 42.37
N GLU A 3 15.01 9.25 42.57
CA GLU A 3 14.78 8.22 41.55
C GLU A 3 13.32 8.33 41.11
N MET A 4 13.10 8.50 39.81
CA MET A 4 11.79 8.37 39.19
C MET A 4 11.64 6.91 38.78
N ASP A 5 10.61 6.27 39.33
CA ASP A 5 10.26 4.89 39.10
C ASP A 5 10.05 4.59 37.61
N LEU A 6 10.69 3.52 37.15
CA LEU A 6 10.62 2.98 35.78
C LEU A 6 9.22 2.42 35.42
N PHE A 7 8.22 2.59 36.28
CA PHE A 7 6.93 1.88 36.22
C PHE A 7 5.76 2.72 35.67
N GLU A 8 5.93 4.02 35.45
CA GLU A 8 4.87 4.91 34.93
C GLU A 8 4.78 4.96 33.38
N LEU A 9 5.57 4.17 32.65
CA LEU A 9 5.57 4.19 31.18
C LEU A 9 4.60 3.20 30.51
N ALA A 10 3.81 2.44 31.29
CA ALA A 10 3.06 1.29 30.77
C ALA A 10 1.57 1.52 30.44
N ASP A 11 0.97 2.67 30.78
CA ASP A 11 -0.48 2.84 30.72
C ASP A 11 -0.96 4.06 29.91
N ASN A 12 -0.46 4.22 28.68
CA ASN A 12 -1.19 4.98 27.68
C ASN A 12 -1.23 4.20 26.37
N PRO A 13 -2.39 3.61 25.97
CA PRO A 13 -2.53 3.20 24.59
C PRO A 13 -2.29 4.45 23.76
N VAL A 14 -1.23 4.44 22.96
CA VAL A 14 -0.93 5.54 22.04
C VAL A 14 -2.15 5.66 21.14
N GLU A 15 -3.03 6.61 21.47
CA GLU A 15 -4.14 7.02 20.61
C GLU A 15 -3.57 7.28 19.22
N ASN A 16 -4.31 6.89 18.17
CA ASN A 16 -3.92 7.04 16.77
C ASN A 16 -3.24 8.39 16.50
N ASP A 17 -1.91 8.43 16.61
CA ASP A 17 -1.14 9.67 16.50
C ASP A 17 -1.31 10.15 15.06
N PRO A 18 -1.96 11.31 14.84
CA PRO A 18 -2.19 11.82 13.49
C PRO A 18 -0.87 12.10 12.74
N ASN A 19 0.25 12.14 13.46
CA ASN A 19 1.58 12.39 12.95
C ASN A 19 2.47 11.14 12.92
N ILE A 20 1.94 9.94 13.16
CA ILE A 20 2.74 8.70 13.22
C ILE A 20 3.54 8.46 11.92
N PHE A 21 3.01 8.93 10.80
CA PHE A 21 3.67 8.86 9.49
C PHE A 21 4.58 10.06 9.19
N GLN A 22 4.44 11.19 9.87
CA GLN A 22 5.27 12.39 9.63
C GLN A 22 6.74 12.20 10.03
N LYS A 23 7.03 11.17 10.84
CA LYS A 23 8.39 10.84 11.29
C LYS A 23 8.84 9.43 10.86
N ALA A 24 8.04 8.74 10.05
CA ALA A 24 8.38 7.39 9.62
C ALA A 24 9.68 7.42 8.81
N ARG A 25 10.70 6.66 9.23
CA ARG A 25 11.92 6.50 8.45
C ARG A 25 11.65 5.59 7.26
N CYS A 26 12.29 5.90 6.14
CA CYS A 26 12.26 5.07 4.93
C CYS A 26 12.56 3.61 5.27
N GLY A 27 11.64 2.72 4.92
CA GLY A 27 11.70 1.28 5.11
C GLY A 27 12.89 0.61 4.41
N ILE A 28 13.47 1.27 3.41
CA ILE A 28 14.61 0.79 2.62
C ILE A 28 15.94 1.29 3.19
N CYS A 29 16.19 2.60 3.17
CA CYS A 29 17.50 3.14 3.56
C CYS A 29 17.62 3.44 5.06
N LYS A 30 16.50 3.53 5.79
CA LYS A 30 16.42 3.87 7.23
C LYS A 30 17.09 5.21 7.62
N LYS A 31 17.51 6.03 6.65
CA LYS A 31 18.22 7.30 6.85
C LYS A 31 17.31 8.52 6.68
N ARG A 32 16.48 8.52 5.64
CA ARG A 32 15.58 9.63 5.29
C ARG A 32 14.17 9.41 5.83
N ILE A 33 13.41 10.51 5.94
CA ILE A 33 11.97 10.45 6.21
C ILE A 33 11.25 9.92 4.98
N ALA A 34 10.26 9.06 5.20
CA ALA A 34 9.39 8.54 4.16
C ALA A 34 8.34 9.58 3.78
N THR A 35 8.11 9.72 2.48
CA THR A 35 7.09 10.62 1.91
C THR A 35 6.12 9.88 1.00
N LEU A 36 6.41 8.61 0.68
CA LEU A 36 5.66 7.76 -0.24
C LEU A 36 5.43 6.39 0.40
N LEU A 37 4.45 5.64 -0.13
CA LEU A 37 4.17 4.25 0.23
C LEU A 37 4.30 3.37 -1.02
N CYS A 38 4.50 2.06 -0.82
CA CYS A 38 4.58 1.12 -1.93
C CYS A 38 3.20 0.62 -2.36
N ASP A 39 2.78 0.94 -3.59
CA ASP A 39 1.46 0.65 -4.17
C ASP A 39 1.29 -0.79 -4.69
N PHE A 40 2.30 -1.63 -4.50
CA PHE A 40 2.23 -3.01 -5.00
C PHE A 40 1.13 -3.79 -4.27
N VAL A 41 0.17 -4.32 -5.02
CA VAL A 41 -0.93 -5.13 -4.48
C VAL A 41 -0.40 -6.49 -4.03
N ILE A 42 -0.50 -6.77 -2.73
CA ILE A 42 -0.07 -8.03 -2.12
C ILE A 42 -1.25 -8.94 -1.75
N GLU A 43 -2.45 -8.38 -1.67
CA GLU A 43 -3.63 -9.13 -1.22
C GLU A 43 -4.89 -8.67 -1.97
N TYR A 44 -5.70 -9.65 -2.36
CA TYR A 44 -7.07 -9.43 -2.80
C TYR A 44 -8.00 -9.95 -1.71
N ARG A 45 -8.63 -9.03 -0.98
CA ARG A 45 -9.57 -9.37 0.09
C ARG A 45 -10.97 -9.47 -0.49
N ARG A 46 -11.74 -10.44 0.01
CA ARG A 46 -13.19 -10.45 -0.14
C ARG A 46 -13.83 -9.95 1.15
N PRO A 47 -14.89 -9.13 1.09
CA PRO A 47 -15.59 -8.71 2.28
C PRO A 47 -16.16 -9.94 3.01
N VAL A 48 -15.94 -10.02 4.33
CA VAL A 48 -16.52 -11.08 5.17
C VAL A 48 -17.98 -10.76 5.50
N PHE A 49 -18.34 -9.48 5.59
CA PHE A 49 -19.69 -9.00 5.86
C PHE A 49 -20.13 -7.98 4.82
N TYR A 50 -21.36 -8.12 4.33
CA TYR A 50 -21.97 -7.21 3.36
C TYR A 50 -23.47 -7.10 3.64
N LYS A 51 -24.04 -5.91 3.45
CA LYS A 51 -25.48 -5.67 3.63
C LYS A 51 -26.31 -6.20 2.46
N SER A 52 -25.73 -6.26 1.26
CA SER A 52 -26.41 -6.75 0.05
C SER A 52 -25.44 -7.44 -0.90
N HIS A 53 -25.96 -8.32 -1.76
CA HIS A 53 -25.17 -8.98 -2.82
C HIS A 53 -24.51 -7.94 -3.75
N LYS A 54 -25.17 -6.79 -3.98
CA LYS A 54 -24.59 -5.70 -4.76
C LYS A 54 -23.33 -5.15 -4.08
N ASP A 55 -23.41 -4.85 -2.78
CA ASP A 55 -22.27 -4.36 -2.00
C ASP A 55 -21.13 -5.38 -1.94
N PHE A 56 -21.45 -6.68 -1.92
CA PHE A 56 -20.46 -7.74 -1.99
C PHE A 56 -19.69 -7.71 -3.32
N THR A 57 -20.40 -7.57 -4.44
CA THR A 57 -19.79 -7.60 -5.77
C THR A 57 -19.09 -6.30 -6.16
N SER A 58 -19.40 -5.17 -5.52
CA SER A 58 -18.83 -3.86 -5.85
C SER A 58 -17.60 -3.47 -5.03
N GLN A 59 -17.22 -4.27 -4.03
CA GLN A 59 -16.09 -3.96 -3.15
C GLN A 59 -14.80 -4.55 -3.71
N GLU A 60 -13.93 -3.68 -4.23
CA GLU A 60 -12.55 -4.04 -4.56
C GLU A 60 -11.63 -3.76 -3.36
N LEU A 61 -11.62 -4.67 -2.38
CA LEU A 61 -10.69 -4.58 -1.27
C LEU A 61 -9.32 -5.14 -1.70
N ARG A 62 -8.36 -4.24 -1.91
CA ARG A 62 -6.98 -4.58 -2.24
C ARG A 62 -6.09 -4.14 -1.10
N GLY A 63 -5.23 -5.04 -0.62
CA GLY A 63 -4.15 -4.72 0.31
C GLY A 63 -2.90 -4.38 -0.48
N THR A 64 -2.32 -3.21 -0.21
CA THR A 64 -1.04 -2.75 -0.76
C THR A 64 0.10 -3.08 0.20
N CYS A 65 1.33 -3.08 -0.31
CA CYS A 65 2.52 -3.35 0.50
C CYS A 65 2.70 -2.30 1.62
N ASP A 66 2.32 -1.05 1.37
CA ASP A 66 2.37 0.08 2.31
C ASP A 66 3.72 0.30 2.98
N LEU A 67 4.80 -0.21 2.38
CA LEU A 67 6.15 0.02 2.89
C LEU A 67 6.49 1.52 2.74
N PRO A 68 6.81 2.22 3.83
CA PRO A 68 7.15 3.64 3.75
C PRO A 68 8.49 3.84 3.04
N MET A 69 8.56 4.79 2.10
CA MET A 69 9.74 5.06 1.28
C MET A 69 10.01 6.54 1.16
N CYS A 70 11.30 6.91 1.08
CA CYS A 70 11.69 8.22 0.58
C CYS A 70 11.72 8.21 -0.95
N GLU A 71 11.61 9.38 -1.57
CA GLU A 71 11.64 9.56 -3.03
C GLU A 71 12.84 8.87 -3.69
N GLU A 72 14.04 9.02 -3.13
CA GLU A 72 15.27 8.40 -3.68
C GLU A 72 15.25 6.87 -3.72
N CYS A 73 14.49 6.22 -2.84
CA CYS A 73 14.41 4.76 -2.79
C CYS A 73 13.20 4.21 -3.56
N THR A 74 12.36 5.10 -4.10
CA THR A 74 11.12 4.74 -4.78
C THR A 74 11.38 4.46 -6.25
N GLN A 75 10.71 3.45 -6.79
CA GLN A 75 10.72 3.11 -8.21
C GLN A 75 9.38 3.51 -8.81
N LYS A 76 9.35 4.60 -9.57
CA LYS A 76 8.13 5.09 -10.22
C LYS A 76 7.77 4.24 -11.42
N HIS A 77 6.50 3.87 -11.54
CA HIS A 77 5.97 3.15 -12.69
C HIS A 77 4.84 3.94 -13.35
N ASN A 78 5.02 4.23 -14.65
CA ASN A 78 4.10 5.02 -15.47
C ASN A 78 3.73 6.39 -14.86
N GLY A 79 4.55 6.93 -13.97
CA GLY A 79 4.34 8.21 -13.30
C GLY A 79 3.19 8.24 -12.28
N ILE A 80 2.52 7.12 -12.06
CA ILE A 80 1.31 7.03 -11.22
C ILE A 80 1.58 6.19 -9.96
N TYR A 81 2.32 5.09 -10.10
CA TYR A 81 2.51 4.13 -9.02
C TYR A 81 3.93 4.19 -8.47
N ASP A 82 4.05 4.05 -7.16
CA ASP A 82 5.29 4.04 -6.43
C ASP A 82 5.59 2.63 -5.89
N PHE A 83 6.73 2.05 -6.28
CA PHE A 83 7.12 0.70 -5.86
C PHE A 83 8.42 0.67 -5.07
N CYS A 84 8.49 -0.25 -4.11
CA CYS A 84 9.74 -0.55 -3.43
C CYS A 84 10.66 -1.39 -4.35
N PRO A 85 11.99 -1.36 -4.13
CA PRO A 85 12.92 -2.13 -4.95
C PRO A 85 12.59 -3.63 -5.00
N HIS A 86 12.09 -4.18 -3.88
CA HIS A 86 11.65 -5.58 -3.80
C HIS A 86 10.44 -5.86 -4.70
N HIS A 87 9.48 -4.96 -4.84
CA HIS A 87 8.29 -5.22 -5.65
C HIS A 87 8.45 -4.82 -7.12
N GLN A 88 9.30 -3.83 -7.40
CA GLN A 88 9.64 -3.43 -8.76
C GLN A 88 10.14 -4.62 -9.60
N GLN A 89 10.88 -5.55 -9.00
CA GLN A 89 11.41 -6.72 -9.70
C GLN A 89 10.32 -7.68 -10.23
N TYR A 90 9.10 -7.61 -9.70
CA TYR A 90 7.99 -8.46 -10.15
C TYR A 90 7.20 -7.83 -11.29
N ILE A 91 7.22 -6.51 -11.44
CA ILE A 91 6.47 -5.82 -12.50
C ILE A 91 6.85 -6.33 -13.89
N SER A 92 8.14 -6.59 -14.13
CA SER A 92 8.60 -7.16 -15.42
C SER A 92 8.29 -8.65 -15.58
N LYS A 93 8.10 -9.38 -14.46
CA LYS A 93 7.83 -10.82 -14.43
C LYS A 93 6.35 -11.15 -14.53
N ILE A 94 5.48 -10.24 -14.09
CA ILE A 94 4.03 -10.40 -14.17
C ILE A 94 3.62 -10.16 -15.63
N GLN A 95 3.54 -11.26 -16.38
CA GLN A 95 3.02 -11.26 -17.74
C GLN A 95 1.54 -11.64 -17.70
N PRO A 96 0.63 -10.79 -18.20
CA PRO A 96 -0.78 -11.13 -18.20
C PRO A 96 -1.01 -12.37 -19.07
N THR A 97 -1.82 -13.30 -18.55
CA THR A 97 -2.25 -14.48 -19.31
C THR A 97 -3.06 -14.05 -20.54
N LYS A 98 -3.28 -14.96 -21.49
CA LYS A 98 -4.13 -14.67 -22.67
C LYS A 98 -5.53 -14.17 -22.26
N GLU A 99 -6.09 -14.73 -21.19
CA GLU A 99 -7.38 -14.32 -20.64
C GLU A 99 -7.32 -12.93 -20.01
N MET A 100 -6.30 -12.66 -19.19
CA MET A 100 -6.10 -11.32 -18.61
C MET A 100 -5.92 -10.26 -19.71
N LYS A 101 -5.17 -10.56 -20.78
CA LYS A 101 -5.01 -9.66 -21.93
C LYS A 101 -6.35 -9.35 -22.60
N LYS A 102 -7.23 -10.35 -22.77
CA LYS A 102 -8.59 -10.12 -23.30
C LYS A 102 -9.39 -9.19 -22.40
N SER A 103 -9.35 -9.40 -21.08
CA SER A 103 -10.05 -8.54 -20.11
C SER A 103 -9.50 -7.11 -20.09
N ILE A 104 -8.17 -6.94 -20.12
CA ILE A 104 -7.51 -5.63 -20.20
C ILE A 104 -7.96 -4.90 -21.46
N ASN A 105 -7.94 -5.56 -22.62
CA ASN A 105 -8.36 -4.97 -23.89
C ASN A 105 -9.84 -4.56 -23.85
N ALA A 106 -10.71 -5.41 -23.30
CA ALA A 106 -12.14 -5.10 -23.18
C ALA A 106 -12.38 -3.87 -22.29
N TYR A 107 -11.64 -3.74 -21.18
CA TYR A 107 -11.71 -2.56 -20.31
C TYR A 107 -11.21 -1.30 -21.01
N ALA A 108 -10.04 -1.34 -21.65
CA ALA A 108 -9.46 -0.21 -22.36
C ALA A 108 -10.38 0.30 -23.49
N VAL A 109 -10.98 -0.62 -24.26
CA VAL A 109 -11.96 -0.28 -25.30
C VAL A 109 -13.19 0.39 -24.67
N LYS A 110 -13.72 -0.14 -23.57
CA LYS A 110 -14.90 0.44 -22.90
C LYS A 110 -14.66 1.88 -22.42
N GLU A 111 -13.47 2.18 -21.91
CA GLU A 111 -13.11 3.54 -21.47
C GLU A 111 -12.90 4.50 -22.65
N LEU A 112 -12.46 4.01 -23.81
CA LEU A 112 -12.30 4.83 -25.03
C LEU A 112 -13.62 5.19 -25.72
N PHE A 113 -14.68 4.41 -25.49
CA PHE A 113 -16.00 4.60 -26.10
C PHE A 113 -17.08 5.02 -25.08
N LYS A 114 -16.67 5.53 -23.91
CA LYS A 114 -17.52 6.29 -22.99
C LYS A 114 -17.45 7.78 -23.33
#